data_AF-T0LF35-F1
#
_entry.id   AF-T0LF35-F1
#
_cell.length_a   1.000
_cell.length_b   1.000
_cell.length_c   1.000
_cell.angle_alpha   90.00
_cell.angle_beta   90.00
_cell.angle_gamma   90.00
#
_symmetry.space_group_name_H-M   'P 1'
#
loop_
_entity.id
_entity.type
_entity.pdbx_description
1 polymer ?
#
loop_
_entity_poly.entity_id
_entity_poly.type
_entity_poly.pdbx_seq_one_letter_code
_entity_poly.pdbx_strand_id
1 'polypeptide(L)'
;MATDLEFPLIFLLPTHLDADRLHELEEKIPSLTYDIQEAEVILGNISKRQRALFELRQRKLQTVPVEAAAESQPPSSSCKRKRDEGPSDSDSSACTEDGPRNGSAAWPIPQTLLKSLEADIVRVVKLNWLTESLDQGRVLPLRDFVIYEGRWRDLDDIVEYGWDDLSRVQQIGVKFYEELKLKITRVEVESIANTILKHARKFSPGYQMVVVGGYRRGKHNSGDVDVIISHPDECATLNFVEKLVVSLEKSGQITHTLTLSNNNSERGQRPLSWDGNQGRGVGFDTLDKALVVWQEPEMSDRGRSSSVDSASQRPPHRRVDIIISPWKTVGCAVLGWSGDTTFQRDLRRYCKKQRDLKFDSSGIRSRLDGSWLDLEGNGKAPDMLTAERRVFEGLGLDWVRPEDRCTG
;
A
#
# COMPACT_ATOMS: atom_id res chain seq x y z
N MET A 1 37.99 -28.44 -24.74
CA MET A 1 37.58 -27.60 -25.89
C MET A 1 36.32 -26.90 -25.46
N ALA A 2 36.37 -25.60 -25.25
CA ALA A 2 35.17 -24.82 -24.91
C ALA A 2 34.28 -24.82 -26.16
N THR A 3 33.19 -25.57 -26.10
CA THR A 3 32.13 -25.49 -27.10
C THR A 3 31.43 -24.16 -26.85
N ASP A 4 31.64 -23.18 -27.74
CA ASP A 4 30.91 -21.89 -27.75
C ASP A 4 29.42 -22.15 -28.09
N LEU A 5 28.70 -22.75 -27.14
CA LEU A 5 27.25 -22.93 -27.20
C LEU A 5 26.59 -21.69 -26.61
N GLU A 6 25.83 -20.98 -27.44
CA GLU A 6 25.03 -19.84 -27.01
C GLU A 6 23.80 -20.32 -26.24
N PHE A 7 23.92 -20.38 -24.92
CA PHE A 7 22.79 -20.59 -24.03
C PHE A 7 22.09 -19.26 -23.71
N PRO A 8 20.75 -19.26 -23.50
CA PRO A 8 20.03 -18.09 -22.97
C PRO A 8 20.52 -17.75 -21.56
N LEU A 9 20.10 -16.60 -21.00
CA LEU A 9 20.44 -16.26 -19.61
C LEU A 9 19.82 -17.29 -18.65
N ILE A 10 20.69 -18.05 -17.97
CA ILE A 10 20.28 -19.17 -17.11
C ILE A 10 20.49 -18.79 -15.65
N PHE A 11 19.46 -18.98 -14.83
CA PHE A 11 19.58 -19.02 -13.38
C PHE A 11 19.47 -20.47 -12.88
N LEU A 12 20.47 -20.94 -12.12
CA LEU A 12 20.49 -22.28 -11.56
C LEU A 12 19.86 -22.31 -10.16
N LEU A 13 18.82 -23.10 -9.96
CA LEU A 13 18.19 -23.33 -8.66
C LEU A 13 19.08 -24.26 -7.81
N PRO A 14 19.55 -23.82 -6.62
CA PRO A 14 20.32 -24.68 -5.70
C PRO A 14 19.52 -25.84 -5.09
N THR A 15 18.21 -25.88 -5.35
CA THR A 15 17.28 -26.79 -4.71
C THR A 15 17.52 -28.24 -5.17
N HIS A 16 17.68 -29.15 -4.21
CA HIS A 16 18.02 -30.57 -4.45
C HIS A 16 19.39 -30.78 -5.15
N LEU A 17 20.33 -29.86 -4.94
CA LEU A 17 21.73 -29.98 -5.32
C LEU A 17 22.62 -29.83 -4.08
N ASP A 18 23.65 -30.67 -3.97
CA ASP A 18 24.74 -30.48 -3.01
C ASP A 18 25.72 -29.39 -3.48
N ALA A 19 26.54 -28.88 -2.57
CA ALA A 19 27.41 -27.73 -2.83
C ALA A 19 28.45 -27.99 -3.93
N ASP A 20 29.04 -29.20 -3.94
CA ASP A 20 30.04 -29.58 -4.93
C ASP A 20 29.40 -29.69 -6.32
N ARG A 21 28.23 -30.32 -6.40
CA ARG A 21 27.49 -30.44 -7.66
C ARG A 21 26.99 -29.09 -8.17
N LEU A 22 26.63 -28.17 -7.29
CA LEU A 22 26.22 -26.83 -7.67
C LEU A 22 27.38 -26.08 -8.36
N HIS A 23 28.55 -26.05 -7.73
CA HIS A 23 29.74 -25.41 -8.30
C HIS A 23 30.15 -26.04 -9.65
N GLU A 24 30.11 -27.37 -9.78
CA GLU A 24 30.39 -28.05 -11.05
C GLU A 24 29.44 -27.62 -12.19
N LEU A 25 28.19 -27.34 -11.87
CA LEU A 25 27.18 -26.93 -12.85
C LEU A 25 27.32 -25.44 -13.18
N GLU A 26 27.62 -24.60 -12.19
CA GLU A 26 27.89 -23.18 -12.40
C GLU A 26 29.08 -22.96 -13.34
N GLU A 27 30.16 -23.74 -13.20
CA GLU A 27 31.33 -23.67 -14.10
C GLU A 27 31.00 -24.09 -15.56
N LYS A 28 29.97 -24.91 -15.74
CA LYS A 28 29.55 -25.44 -17.05
C LYS A 28 28.55 -24.54 -17.78
N ILE A 29 28.01 -23.51 -17.15
CA ILE A 29 27.01 -22.60 -17.73
C ILE A 29 27.70 -21.28 -18.11
N PRO A 30 27.96 -21.02 -19.40
CA PRO A 30 28.63 -19.78 -19.82
C PRO A 30 27.79 -18.52 -19.59
N SER A 31 26.46 -18.64 -19.63
CA SER A 31 25.47 -17.56 -19.54
C SER A 31 24.77 -17.49 -18.17
N LEU A 32 25.46 -17.90 -17.10
CA LEU A 32 24.90 -17.96 -15.75
C LEU A 32 24.63 -16.55 -15.21
N THR A 33 23.41 -16.30 -14.73
CA THR A 33 23.09 -15.13 -13.90
C THR A 33 22.81 -15.54 -12.46
N TYR A 34 23.24 -14.71 -11.51
CA TYR A 34 22.94 -14.85 -10.09
C TYR A 34 21.68 -14.06 -9.68
N ASP A 35 21.12 -13.25 -10.58
CA ASP A 35 19.84 -12.60 -10.39
C ASP A 35 18.74 -13.36 -11.15
N ILE A 36 17.81 -13.95 -10.41
CA ILE A 36 16.67 -14.67 -10.98
C ILE A 36 15.76 -13.77 -11.83
N GLN A 37 15.80 -12.45 -11.62
CA GLN A 37 14.99 -11.49 -12.37
C GLN A 37 15.52 -11.22 -13.78
N GLU A 38 16.79 -11.54 -14.04
CA GLU A 38 17.41 -11.37 -15.37
C GLU A 38 17.33 -12.65 -16.23
N ALA A 39 16.88 -13.76 -15.63
CA ALA A 39 16.93 -15.07 -16.26
C ALA A 39 15.79 -15.30 -17.24
N GLU A 40 16.12 -15.76 -18.45
CA GLU A 40 15.15 -16.29 -19.41
C GLU A 40 14.78 -17.74 -19.09
N VAL A 41 15.75 -18.50 -18.58
CA VAL A 41 15.60 -19.91 -18.21
C VAL A 41 16.02 -20.11 -16.76
N ILE A 42 15.12 -20.69 -15.97
CA ILE A 42 15.37 -21.10 -14.60
C ILE A 42 15.55 -22.60 -14.58
N LEU A 43 16.79 -23.05 -14.38
CA LEU A 43 17.17 -24.45 -14.42
C LEU A 43 17.15 -25.06 -13.02
N GLY A 44 16.54 -26.23 -12.84
CA GLY A 44 16.53 -26.88 -11.53
C GLY A 44 16.29 -28.38 -11.56
N ASN A 45 16.73 -29.07 -10.49
CA ASN A 45 16.45 -30.49 -10.27
C ASN A 45 15.03 -30.68 -9.71
N ILE A 46 14.04 -30.26 -10.51
CA ILE A 46 12.62 -30.23 -10.15
C ILE A 46 11.85 -30.85 -11.30
N SER A 47 10.75 -31.54 -10.99
CA SER A 47 9.88 -32.17 -12.00
C SER A 47 8.43 -31.71 -11.93
N LYS A 48 8.00 -31.14 -10.80
CA LYS A 48 6.59 -30.77 -10.54
C LYS A 48 6.38 -29.26 -10.70
N ARG A 49 5.33 -28.87 -11.43
CA ARG A 49 4.91 -27.45 -11.61
C ARG A 49 4.66 -26.73 -10.28
N GLN A 50 4.01 -27.38 -9.32
CA GLN A 50 3.77 -26.78 -7.99
C GLN A 50 5.08 -26.42 -7.27
N ARG A 51 6.12 -27.24 -7.44
CA ARG A 51 7.45 -27.00 -6.86
C ARG A 51 8.15 -25.86 -7.58
N ALA A 52 8.06 -25.79 -8.91
CA ALA A 52 8.55 -24.65 -9.69
C ALA A 52 7.93 -23.33 -9.19
N LEU A 53 6.60 -23.25 -9.11
CA LEU A 53 5.90 -22.06 -8.59
C LEU A 53 6.27 -21.73 -7.14
N PHE A 54 6.54 -22.72 -6.30
CA PHE A 54 7.02 -22.50 -4.93
C PHE A 54 8.40 -21.82 -4.92
N GLU A 55 9.35 -22.31 -5.71
CA GLU A 55 10.70 -21.76 -5.78
C GLU A 55 10.71 -20.33 -6.34
N LEU A 56 9.86 -20.04 -7.33
CA LEU A 56 9.65 -18.69 -7.86
C LEU A 56 9.14 -17.74 -6.77
N ARG A 57 8.08 -18.14 -6.03
CA ARG A 57 7.52 -17.35 -4.92
C ARG A 57 8.53 -17.15 -3.79
N GLN A 58 9.27 -18.18 -3.42
CA GLN A 58 10.29 -18.10 -2.37
C GLN A 58 11.38 -17.07 -2.71
N ARG A 59 11.69 -16.92 -4.00
CA ARG A 59 12.65 -15.94 -4.53
C ARG A 59 12.00 -14.64 -5.01
N LYS A 60 10.74 -14.41 -4.64
CA LYS A 60 9.95 -13.20 -4.93
C LYS A 60 9.74 -12.93 -6.42
N LEU A 61 9.82 -13.96 -7.27
CA LEU A 61 9.48 -13.87 -8.69
C LEU A 61 7.98 -14.16 -8.87
N GLN A 62 7.23 -13.21 -9.43
CA GLN A 62 5.80 -13.34 -9.70
C GLN A 62 5.55 -13.48 -11.20
N THR A 63 4.84 -14.52 -11.60
CA THR A 63 4.59 -14.86 -13.00
C THR A 63 3.14 -15.26 -13.21
N VAL A 64 2.63 -15.09 -14.43
CA VAL A 64 1.29 -15.57 -14.83
C VAL A 64 1.46 -16.74 -15.81
N PRO A 65 0.84 -17.93 -15.57
CA PRO A 65 0.96 -19.06 -16.48
C PRO A 65 0.45 -18.75 -17.88
N VAL A 66 1.22 -19.10 -18.92
CA VAL A 66 0.84 -18.86 -20.33
C VAL A 66 -0.40 -19.67 -20.75
N GLU A 67 -0.60 -20.87 -20.19
CA GLU A 67 -1.75 -21.74 -20.48
C GLU A 67 -3.10 -21.14 -20.03
N ALA A 68 -3.11 -20.36 -18.94
CA ALA A 68 -4.35 -19.79 -18.38
C ALA A 68 -4.93 -18.66 -19.26
N ALA A 69 -4.12 -18.06 -20.14
CA ALA A 69 -4.54 -17.02 -21.06
C ALA A 69 -5.25 -17.58 -22.32
N ALA A 70 -5.19 -18.90 -22.56
CA ALA A 70 -5.74 -19.53 -23.76
C ALA A 70 -7.13 -20.19 -23.55
N GLU A 71 -7.61 -20.35 -22.31
CA GLU A 71 -8.84 -21.10 -21.99
C GLU A 71 -10.11 -20.24 -21.84
N SER A 72 -10.09 -18.95 -22.22
CA SER A 72 -11.31 -18.13 -22.26
C SER A 72 -12.09 -18.30 -23.58
N GLN A 73 -12.59 -19.50 -23.85
CA GLN A 73 -13.77 -19.71 -24.72
C GLN A 73 -14.67 -20.83 -24.17
N PRO A 74 -16.01 -20.66 -24.16
CA PRO A 74 -16.90 -21.54 -23.42
C PRO A 74 -17.32 -22.76 -24.25
N PRO A 75 -17.44 -23.96 -23.67
CA PRO A 75 -18.26 -25.02 -24.24
C PRO A 75 -19.65 -25.09 -23.58
N SER A 76 -20.59 -25.38 -24.46
CA SER A 76 -22.04 -25.42 -24.35
C SER A 76 -22.63 -26.62 -23.57
N SER A 77 -23.74 -26.35 -22.89
CA SER A 77 -24.92 -27.19 -22.57
C SER A 77 -24.85 -28.73 -22.75
N SER A 78 -25.13 -29.51 -21.70
CA SER A 78 -26.50 -30.01 -21.40
C SER A 78 -26.58 -31.14 -20.33
N CYS A 79 -27.56 -30.96 -19.42
CA CYS A 79 -28.51 -31.93 -18.83
C CYS A 79 -28.08 -33.16 -17.95
N LYS A 80 -28.46 -33.05 -16.65
CA LYS A 80 -29.59 -33.73 -15.94
C LYS A 80 -29.32 -34.83 -14.87
N ARG A 81 -30.02 -34.61 -13.73
CA ARG A 81 -30.57 -35.52 -12.67
C ARG A 81 -29.60 -35.93 -11.54
N LYS A 82 -29.97 -36.01 -10.24
CA LYS A 82 -31.24 -35.92 -9.48
C LYS A 82 -30.91 -35.74 -7.97
N ARG A 83 -31.71 -34.91 -7.25
CA ARG A 83 -32.18 -34.91 -5.85
C ARG A 83 -31.50 -35.78 -4.75
N ASP A 84 -31.19 -35.21 -3.59
CA ASP A 84 -32.01 -35.30 -2.34
C ASP A 84 -31.49 -34.40 -1.20
N GLU A 85 -32.41 -34.03 -0.29
CA GLU A 85 -32.30 -33.03 0.78
C GLU A 85 -31.74 -33.59 2.12
N GLY A 86 -31.14 -32.72 2.93
CA GLY A 86 -30.93 -32.95 4.37
C GLY A 86 -29.84 -32.07 5.01
N PRO A 87 -30.10 -31.33 6.11
CA PRO A 87 -29.24 -30.23 6.58
C PRO A 87 -28.24 -30.66 7.67
N SER A 88 -27.06 -30.03 7.70
CA SER A 88 -26.26 -29.98 8.92
C SER A 88 -25.38 -28.73 8.97
N ASP A 89 -25.57 -27.99 10.06
CA ASP A 89 -24.66 -26.98 10.59
C ASP A 89 -23.21 -27.49 10.61
N SER A 90 -22.25 -26.61 10.29
CA SER A 90 -20.99 -26.44 11.03
C SER A 90 -20.06 -25.47 10.30
N ASP A 91 -20.00 -24.29 10.89
CA ASP A 91 -19.11 -23.18 10.63
C ASP A 91 -17.64 -23.62 10.86
N SER A 92 -16.79 -23.55 9.83
CA SER A 92 -15.33 -23.61 9.98
C SER A 92 -14.61 -23.18 8.68
N SER A 93 -14.27 -21.90 8.59
CA SER A 93 -13.21 -21.43 7.67
C SER A 93 -12.07 -20.82 8.47
N ALA A 94 -11.08 -21.67 8.74
CA ALA A 94 -9.78 -21.26 9.20
C ALA A 94 -8.96 -20.75 8.01
N CYS A 95 -8.70 -19.45 7.95
CA CYS A 95 -7.65 -18.86 7.13
C CYS A 95 -6.82 -17.93 8.01
N THR A 96 -5.74 -18.49 8.54
CA THR A 96 -4.55 -17.80 9.05
C THR A 96 -3.77 -17.23 7.89
N GLU A 97 -3.33 -15.96 7.96
CA GLU A 97 -1.98 -15.51 7.57
C GLU A 97 -1.66 -14.18 8.28
N ASP A 98 -0.73 -14.24 9.23
CA ASP A 98 -0.03 -13.09 9.80
C ASP A 98 1.08 -12.65 8.82
N GLY A 99 1.11 -11.36 8.48
CA GLY A 99 2.13 -10.74 7.64
C GLY A 99 2.34 -9.25 8.00
N PRO A 100 3.56 -8.70 7.84
CA PRO A 100 4.03 -7.52 8.56
C PRO A 100 3.39 -6.22 8.07
N ARG A 101 3.01 -5.38 9.04
CA ARG A 101 2.35 -4.08 8.83
C ARG A 101 3.37 -3.01 8.45
N ASN A 102 3.45 -2.67 7.17
CA ASN A 102 4.12 -1.47 6.68
C ASN A 102 3.21 -0.26 6.83
N GLY A 103 3.63 0.71 7.66
CA GLY A 103 3.14 2.09 7.61
C GLY A 103 3.97 2.89 6.63
N SER A 104 3.31 3.74 5.82
CA SER A 104 3.79 4.41 4.60
C SER A 104 3.65 3.56 3.35
N ALA A 105 2.47 3.59 2.72
CA ALA A 105 2.24 3.01 1.40
C ALA A 105 2.93 3.87 0.32
N ALA A 106 4.23 3.64 0.11
CA ALA A 106 4.81 3.83 -1.21
C ALA A 106 4.38 2.64 -2.06
N TRP A 107 3.80 2.88 -3.24
CA TRP A 107 3.60 1.84 -4.25
C TRP A 107 4.98 1.32 -4.69
N PRO A 108 5.31 0.03 -4.56
CA PRO A 108 6.51 -0.49 -5.18
C PRO A 108 6.19 -0.86 -6.62
N ILE A 109 6.66 -0.08 -7.60
CA ILE A 109 6.97 -0.63 -8.92
C ILE A 109 8.50 -0.52 -9.09
N PRO A 110 9.22 -1.65 -9.12
CA PRO A 110 10.66 -1.70 -9.33
C PRO A 110 11.07 -1.14 -10.71
N GLN A 111 12.22 -0.47 -10.76
CA GLN A 111 12.76 0.27 -11.92
C GLN A 111 13.28 -0.60 -13.10
N THR A 112 13.01 -1.89 -13.14
CA THR A 112 13.54 -2.83 -14.16
C THR A 112 12.63 -3.02 -15.38
N LEU A 113 11.49 -2.35 -15.40
CA LEU A 113 10.38 -2.44 -16.37
C LEU A 113 10.64 -1.67 -17.69
N LEU A 114 11.88 -1.69 -18.21
CA LEU A 114 12.26 -0.85 -19.37
C LEU A 114 13.07 -1.57 -20.47
N LYS A 115 13.01 -2.91 -20.57
CA LYS A 115 13.67 -3.65 -21.67
C LYS A 115 12.81 -4.76 -22.30
N SER A 116 12.02 -4.34 -23.31
CA SER A 116 11.91 -5.00 -24.63
C SER A 116 11.27 -6.41 -24.75
N LEU A 117 9.93 -6.44 -24.77
CA LEU A 117 8.95 -7.06 -25.70
C LEU A 117 9.22 -8.31 -26.58
N GLU A 118 10.37 -8.98 -26.48
CA GLU A 118 10.58 -10.36 -26.96
C GLU A 118 11.18 -11.29 -25.88
N ALA A 119 11.53 -10.73 -24.71
CA ALA A 119 12.11 -11.43 -23.56
C ALA A 119 11.09 -11.77 -22.45
N ASP A 120 9.79 -11.60 -22.72
CA ASP A 120 8.76 -11.53 -21.67
C ASP A 120 8.31 -12.89 -21.08
N ILE A 121 9.02 -13.98 -21.41
CA ILE A 121 8.64 -15.33 -21.00
C ILE A 121 9.78 -15.96 -20.20
N VAL A 122 9.52 -16.19 -18.91
CA VAL A 122 10.39 -16.99 -18.04
C VAL A 122 9.97 -18.46 -18.09
N ARG A 123 10.94 -19.33 -18.35
CA ARG A 123 10.75 -20.78 -18.46
C ARG A 123 11.48 -21.49 -17.35
N VAL A 124 10.76 -22.26 -16.53
CA VAL A 124 11.37 -23.17 -15.56
C VAL A 124 11.58 -24.52 -16.22
N VAL A 125 12.82 -24.99 -16.27
CA VAL A 125 13.26 -26.12 -17.10
C VAL A 125 13.99 -27.16 -16.24
N LYS A 126 13.82 -28.44 -16.59
CA LYS A 126 14.49 -29.55 -15.91
C LYS A 126 16.00 -29.50 -16.13
N LEU A 127 16.77 -29.81 -15.08
CA LEU A 127 18.23 -29.84 -15.12
C LEU A 127 18.82 -30.71 -16.24
N ASN A 128 18.14 -31.80 -16.62
CA ASN A 128 18.63 -32.72 -17.65
C ASN A 128 18.74 -32.07 -19.03
N TRP A 129 18.00 -31.00 -19.32
CA TRP A 129 18.14 -30.23 -20.56
C TRP A 129 19.57 -29.72 -20.76
N LEU A 130 20.19 -29.19 -19.70
CA LEU A 130 21.57 -28.69 -19.77
C LEU A 130 22.54 -29.84 -19.99
N THR A 131 22.42 -30.93 -19.22
CA THR A 131 23.34 -32.06 -19.34
C THR A 131 23.24 -32.75 -20.70
N GLU A 132 22.03 -32.89 -21.24
CA GLU A 132 21.80 -33.50 -22.57
C GLU A 132 22.26 -32.57 -23.71
N SER A 133 22.14 -31.24 -23.54
CA SER A 133 22.66 -30.26 -24.51
C SER A 133 24.19 -30.27 -24.57
N LEU A 134 24.83 -30.37 -23.40
CA LEU A 134 26.29 -30.47 -23.30
C LEU A 134 26.82 -31.78 -23.90
N ASP A 135 26.17 -32.91 -23.64
CA ASP A 135 26.55 -34.22 -24.17
C ASP A 135 26.44 -34.28 -25.71
N GLN A 136 25.37 -33.69 -26.27
CA GLN A 136 25.17 -33.63 -27.72
C GLN A 136 25.97 -32.52 -28.42
N GLY A 137 26.67 -31.66 -27.67
CA GLY A 137 27.41 -30.53 -28.21
C GLY A 137 26.54 -29.53 -28.98
N ARG A 138 25.24 -29.43 -28.64
CA ARG A 138 24.29 -28.48 -29.24
C ARG A 138 23.20 -28.13 -28.23
N VAL A 139 22.70 -26.89 -28.27
CA VAL A 139 21.57 -26.47 -27.43
C VAL A 139 20.29 -27.16 -27.90
N LEU A 140 19.68 -27.97 -27.03
CA LEU A 140 18.44 -28.68 -27.36
C LEU A 140 17.22 -27.76 -27.28
N PRO A 141 16.16 -28.02 -28.06
CA PRO A 141 14.89 -27.32 -27.91
C PRO A 141 14.31 -27.51 -26.50
N LEU A 142 13.83 -26.43 -25.88
CA LEU A 142 13.33 -26.44 -24.50
C LEU A 142 12.03 -27.23 -24.32
N ARG A 143 11.23 -27.42 -25.38
CA ARG A 143 9.82 -27.88 -25.33
C ARG A 143 9.60 -29.12 -24.46
N ASP A 144 10.47 -30.12 -24.55
CA ASP A 144 10.30 -31.39 -23.83
C ASP A 144 10.77 -31.33 -22.36
N PHE A 145 11.40 -30.22 -21.98
CA PHE A 145 12.05 -30.02 -20.68
C PHE A 145 11.41 -28.91 -19.85
N VAL A 146 10.46 -28.14 -20.40
CA VAL A 146 9.73 -27.09 -19.66
C VAL A 146 8.82 -27.72 -18.60
N ILE A 147 8.91 -27.20 -17.39
CA ILE A 147 8.07 -27.54 -16.23
C ILE A 147 6.98 -26.47 -16.03
N TYR A 148 7.33 -25.22 -16.31
CA TYR A 148 6.44 -24.07 -16.18
C TYR A 148 6.88 -22.96 -17.13
N GLU A 149 5.89 -22.30 -17.75
CA GLU A 149 6.08 -21.14 -18.60
C GLU A 149 5.17 -20.02 -18.09
N GLY A 150 5.73 -18.84 -17.86
CA GLY A 150 4.97 -17.70 -17.38
C GLY A 150 5.48 -16.37 -17.93
N ARG A 151 4.58 -15.39 -18.01
CA ARG A 151 4.91 -14.00 -18.37
C ARG A 151 5.27 -13.17 -17.15
N TRP A 152 6.10 -12.14 -17.37
CA TRP A 152 6.31 -11.06 -16.39
C TRP A 152 5.02 -10.25 -16.21
N ARG A 153 4.95 -9.43 -15.16
CA ARG A 153 3.77 -8.60 -14.82
C ARG A 153 4.16 -7.14 -14.95
N ASP A 154 3.86 -6.47 -16.07
CA ASP A 154 3.94 -5.01 -16.13
C ASP A 154 2.58 -4.34 -15.84
N LEU A 155 2.54 -3.00 -15.80
CA LEU A 155 1.28 -2.27 -15.58
C LEU A 155 0.34 -2.38 -16.78
N ASP A 156 0.87 -2.55 -17.99
CA ASP A 156 0.09 -2.63 -19.21
C ASP A 156 -0.65 -3.98 -19.26
N ASP A 157 -0.02 -5.07 -18.82
CA ASP A 157 -0.66 -6.38 -18.62
C ASP A 157 -1.83 -6.32 -17.61
N ILE A 158 -1.66 -5.54 -16.54
CA ILE A 158 -2.71 -5.31 -15.54
C ILE A 158 -3.89 -4.56 -16.18
N VAL A 159 -3.62 -3.60 -17.06
CA VAL A 159 -4.66 -2.84 -17.78
C VAL A 159 -5.32 -3.69 -18.86
N GLU A 160 -4.58 -4.53 -19.57
CA GLU A 160 -5.08 -5.31 -20.70
C GLU A 160 -5.84 -6.57 -20.26
N TYR A 161 -5.32 -7.29 -19.26
CA TYR A 161 -5.84 -8.62 -18.88
C TYR A 161 -6.44 -8.67 -17.47
N GLY A 162 -6.05 -7.75 -16.59
CA GLY A 162 -6.43 -7.78 -15.17
C GLY A 162 -7.41 -6.69 -14.73
N TRP A 163 -7.83 -5.80 -15.62
CA TRP A 163 -8.54 -4.56 -15.24
C TRP A 163 -9.88 -4.82 -14.53
N ASP A 164 -10.61 -5.84 -14.96
CA ASP A 164 -11.91 -6.20 -14.41
C ASP A 164 -11.81 -6.87 -13.03
N ASP A 165 -10.65 -7.42 -12.68
CA ASP A 165 -10.37 -8.02 -11.37
C ASP A 165 -9.91 -6.97 -10.32
N LEU A 166 -9.56 -5.77 -10.76
CA LEU A 166 -9.14 -4.69 -9.88
C LEU A 166 -10.34 -4.04 -9.19
N SER A 167 -10.20 -3.80 -7.88
CA SER A 167 -11.11 -2.89 -7.18
C SER A 167 -11.06 -1.49 -7.79
N ARG A 168 -12.14 -0.72 -7.63
CA ARG A 168 -12.21 0.66 -8.14
C ARG A 168 -11.03 1.52 -7.67
N VAL A 169 -10.58 1.35 -6.43
CA VAL A 169 -9.43 2.06 -5.86
C VAL A 169 -8.12 1.67 -6.55
N GLN A 170 -7.92 0.38 -6.86
CA GLN A 170 -6.76 -0.10 -7.61
C GLN A 170 -6.77 0.42 -9.05
N GLN A 171 -7.92 0.40 -9.72
CA GLN A 171 -8.06 0.99 -11.07
C GLN A 171 -7.66 2.47 -11.09
N ILE A 172 -8.08 3.25 -10.08
CA ILE A 172 -7.68 4.67 -9.95
C ILE A 172 -6.16 4.78 -9.75
N GLY A 173 -5.58 3.94 -8.90
CA GLY A 173 -4.13 3.91 -8.64
C GLY A 173 -3.31 3.59 -9.90
N VAL A 174 -3.75 2.61 -10.70
CA VAL A 174 -3.14 2.27 -11.99
C VAL A 174 -3.30 3.42 -12.98
N LYS A 175 -4.52 3.97 -13.12
CA LYS A 175 -4.82 5.05 -14.07
C LYS A 175 -3.97 6.30 -13.88
N PHE A 176 -3.71 6.70 -12.63
CA PHE A 176 -2.95 7.91 -12.31
C PHE A 176 -1.56 7.59 -11.75
N TYR A 177 -1.04 6.40 -12.03
CA TYR A 177 0.19 5.90 -11.40
C TYR A 177 1.37 6.87 -11.54
N GLU A 178 1.65 7.33 -12.76
CA GLU A 178 2.78 8.23 -13.02
C GLU A 178 2.61 9.60 -12.37
N GLU A 179 1.38 10.13 -12.31
CA GLU A 179 1.10 11.41 -11.66
C GLU A 179 1.23 11.32 -10.13
N LEU A 180 0.71 10.25 -9.52
CA LEU A 180 0.77 10.00 -8.09
C LEU A 180 2.19 9.69 -7.59
N LYS A 181 3.09 9.28 -8.50
CA LYS A 181 4.51 9.04 -8.21
C LYS A 181 5.30 10.35 -8.08
N LEU A 182 4.86 11.43 -8.72
CA LEU A 182 5.48 12.74 -8.64
C LEU A 182 5.45 13.26 -7.20
N LYS A 183 6.57 13.83 -6.73
CA LYS A 183 6.63 14.43 -5.40
C LYS A 183 5.85 15.74 -5.33
N ILE A 184 5.36 16.05 -4.13
CA ILE A 184 4.59 17.25 -3.82
C ILE A 184 5.49 18.22 -3.04
N THR A 185 5.66 19.44 -3.54
CA THR A 185 6.49 20.46 -2.88
C THR A 185 5.78 21.03 -1.65
N ARG A 186 6.52 21.59 -0.68
CA ARG A 186 5.91 22.24 0.50
C ARG A 186 4.89 23.32 0.15
N VAL A 187 5.19 24.13 -0.86
CA VAL A 187 4.29 25.21 -1.34
C VAL A 187 2.97 24.62 -1.84
N GLU A 188 3.03 23.51 -2.57
CA GLU A 188 1.84 22.82 -3.06
C GLU A 188 1.05 22.17 -1.92
N VAL A 189 1.72 21.53 -0.96
CA VAL A 189 1.08 20.99 0.27
C VAL A 189 0.33 22.08 1.02
N GLU A 190 0.97 23.24 1.24
CA GLU A 190 0.37 24.38 1.91
C GLU A 190 -0.83 24.94 1.15
N SER A 191 -0.75 25.02 -0.19
CA SER A 191 -1.87 25.46 -1.04
C SER A 191 -3.09 24.54 -0.90
N ILE A 192 -2.89 23.23 -1.01
CA ILE A 192 -3.95 22.22 -0.86
C ILE A 192 -4.58 22.33 0.53
N ALA A 193 -3.74 22.36 1.57
CA ALA A 193 -4.18 22.47 2.95
C ALA A 193 -5.01 23.76 3.20
N ASN A 194 -4.57 24.90 2.67
CA ASN A 194 -5.30 26.17 2.78
C ASN A 194 -6.67 26.10 2.12
N THR A 195 -6.79 25.47 0.95
CA THR A 195 -8.08 25.26 0.29
C THR A 195 -9.01 24.38 1.11
N ILE A 196 -8.50 23.28 1.68
CA ILE A 196 -9.27 22.40 2.58
C ILE A 196 -9.78 23.16 3.79
N LEU A 197 -8.91 23.90 4.48
CA LEU A 197 -9.29 24.70 5.65
C LEU A 197 -10.30 25.80 5.30
N LYS A 198 -10.14 26.45 4.13
CA LYS A 198 -11.12 27.42 3.62
C LYS A 198 -12.49 26.78 3.43
N HIS A 199 -12.56 25.57 2.91
CA HIS A 199 -13.82 24.83 2.77
C HIS A 199 -14.43 24.48 4.13
N ALA A 200 -13.62 23.99 5.07
CA ALA A 200 -14.10 23.70 6.42
C ALA A 200 -14.69 24.95 7.10
N ARG A 201 -13.99 26.09 6.96
CA ARG A 201 -14.42 27.37 7.57
C ARG A 201 -15.69 27.98 6.97
N LYS A 202 -16.17 27.50 5.81
CA LYS A 202 -17.51 27.86 5.30
C LYS A 202 -18.63 27.34 6.20
N PHE A 203 -18.40 26.23 6.90
CA PHE A 203 -19.38 25.64 7.81
C PHE A 203 -19.31 26.25 9.21
N SER A 204 -18.10 26.49 9.72
CA SER A 204 -17.88 27.20 10.99
C SER A 204 -16.50 27.87 11.00
N PRO A 205 -16.36 29.14 11.39
CA PRO A 205 -15.06 29.81 11.42
C PRO A 205 -14.08 29.19 12.43
N GLY A 206 -14.57 28.42 13.42
CA GLY A 206 -13.77 27.83 14.48
C GLY A 206 -12.95 26.59 14.08
N TYR A 207 -13.05 26.10 12.84
CA TYR A 207 -12.22 24.97 12.41
C TYR A 207 -10.74 25.35 12.41
N GLN A 208 -9.96 24.45 12.99
CA GLN A 208 -8.50 24.47 13.00
C GLN A 208 -7.97 23.26 12.24
N MET A 209 -6.75 23.38 11.74
CA MET A 209 -6.12 22.32 10.97
C MET A 209 -4.60 22.33 11.19
N VAL A 210 -4.00 21.14 11.17
CA VAL A 210 -2.55 20.95 11.13
C VAL A 210 -2.23 20.00 9.99
N VAL A 211 -1.25 20.37 9.16
CA VAL A 211 -0.64 19.45 8.19
C VAL A 211 0.30 18.53 8.97
N VAL A 212 0.12 17.21 8.84
CA VAL A 212 0.84 16.17 9.58
C VAL A 212 1.77 15.38 8.65
N GLY A 213 2.02 14.10 8.93
CA GLY A 213 2.79 13.24 8.05
C GLY A 213 4.23 13.68 7.84
N GLY A 214 4.76 13.35 6.66
CA GLY A 214 6.14 13.67 6.29
C GLY A 214 6.42 15.17 6.23
N TYR A 215 5.43 15.98 5.83
CA TYR A 215 5.55 17.43 5.76
C TYR A 215 5.88 18.03 7.14
N ARG A 216 5.17 17.59 8.19
CA ARG A 216 5.37 18.10 9.55
C ARG A 216 6.71 17.69 10.14
N ARG A 217 7.29 16.57 9.69
CA ARG A 217 8.65 16.14 10.08
C ARG A 217 9.77 16.81 9.28
N GLY A 218 9.46 17.84 8.49
CA GLY A 218 10.46 18.61 7.77
C GLY A 218 10.82 18.09 6.38
N LYS A 219 10.06 17.15 5.78
CA LYS A 219 10.31 16.77 4.38
C LYS A 219 10.09 17.96 3.44
N HIS A 220 11.04 18.16 2.53
CA HIS A 220 10.95 19.15 1.46
C HIS A 220 9.95 18.73 0.37
N ASN A 221 9.87 17.42 0.14
CA ASN A 221 9.06 16.80 -0.90
C ASN A 221 8.27 15.62 -0.29
N SER A 222 6.95 15.70 -0.34
CA SER A 222 6.03 14.69 0.20
C SER A 222 5.55 13.73 -0.89
N GLY A 223 5.05 12.56 -0.50
CA GLY A 223 4.34 11.65 -1.43
C GLY A 223 2.84 11.94 -1.50
N ASP A 224 2.31 12.54 -0.45
CA ASP A 224 0.90 12.81 -0.19
C ASP A 224 0.75 14.03 0.72
N VAL A 225 -0.49 14.48 0.89
CA VAL A 225 -0.86 15.56 1.81
C VAL A 225 -1.73 15.00 2.93
N ASP A 226 -1.20 14.94 4.13
CA ASP A 226 -1.94 14.52 5.33
C ASP A 226 -2.38 15.74 6.14
N VAL A 227 -3.68 15.88 6.39
CA VAL A 227 -4.23 16.96 7.23
C VAL A 227 -5.13 16.41 8.33
N ILE A 228 -5.01 17.00 9.52
CA ILE A 228 -5.98 16.82 10.60
C ILE A 228 -6.78 18.10 10.73
N ILE A 229 -8.10 17.96 10.74
CA ILE A 229 -9.05 19.03 10.99
C ILE A 229 -9.79 18.72 12.30
N SER A 230 -9.98 19.75 13.11
CA SER A 230 -10.78 19.66 14.32
C SER A 230 -11.48 20.99 14.60
N HIS A 231 -12.38 20.98 15.55
CA HIS A 231 -13.12 22.14 16.00
C HIS A 231 -13.28 22.07 17.52
N PRO A 232 -13.08 23.18 18.26
CA PRO A 232 -13.24 23.18 19.71
C PRO A 232 -14.64 22.75 20.17
N ASP A 233 -15.69 23.08 19.41
CA ASP A 233 -17.02 22.48 19.58
C ASP A 233 -17.09 21.08 18.95
N GLU A 234 -17.30 20.05 19.79
CA GLU A 234 -17.38 18.64 19.37
C GLU A 234 -18.58 18.35 18.46
N CYS A 235 -19.66 19.12 18.58
CA CYS A 235 -20.83 18.96 17.70
C CYS A 235 -20.47 19.28 16.25
N ALA A 236 -19.48 20.15 16.03
CA ALA A 236 -19.03 20.52 14.69
C ALA A 236 -18.20 19.42 14.00
N THR A 237 -17.52 18.54 14.74
CA THR A 237 -16.72 17.45 14.14
C THR A 237 -17.55 16.19 13.83
N LEU A 238 -18.74 16.05 14.42
CA LEU A 238 -19.61 14.88 14.22
C LEU A 238 -20.11 14.77 12.77
N ASN A 239 -19.82 13.65 12.11
CA ASN A 239 -20.15 13.34 10.70
C ASN A 239 -19.71 14.45 9.73
N PHE A 240 -18.64 15.17 10.07
CA PHE A 240 -18.24 16.36 9.31
C PHE A 240 -17.51 16.01 8.01
N VAL A 241 -16.80 14.88 7.98
CA VAL A 241 -15.95 14.50 6.85
C VAL A 241 -16.75 14.43 5.54
N GLU A 242 -17.96 13.87 5.56
CA GLU A 242 -18.83 13.79 4.38
C GLU A 242 -19.22 15.17 3.84
N LYS A 243 -19.60 16.08 4.74
CA LYS A 243 -19.98 17.46 4.38
C LYS A 243 -18.82 18.20 3.74
N LEU A 244 -17.62 18.02 4.28
CA LEU A 244 -16.41 18.62 3.74
C LEU A 244 -16.05 18.05 2.37
N VAL A 245 -16.08 16.72 2.20
CA VAL A 245 -15.83 16.06 0.92
C VAL A 245 -16.81 16.54 -0.16
N VAL A 246 -18.12 16.54 0.12
CA VAL A 246 -19.13 17.05 -0.82
C VAL A 246 -18.87 18.52 -1.19
N SER A 247 -18.39 19.33 -0.24
CA SER A 247 -18.05 20.73 -0.51
C SER A 247 -16.87 20.86 -1.48
N LEU A 248 -15.85 20.02 -1.34
CA LEU A 248 -14.64 20.00 -2.17
C LEU A 248 -14.87 19.35 -3.55
N GLU A 249 -15.72 18.33 -3.63
CA GLU A 249 -16.17 17.73 -4.90
C GLU A 249 -16.95 18.75 -5.74
N LYS A 250 -17.88 19.50 -5.12
CA LYS A 250 -18.67 20.54 -5.81
C LYS A 250 -17.83 21.67 -6.40
N SER A 251 -16.66 21.94 -5.83
CA SER A 251 -15.73 22.95 -6.34
C SER A 251 -14.62 22.37 -7.23
N GLY A 252 -14.67 21.06 -7.51
CA GLY A 252 -13.82 20.38 -8.48
C GLY A 252 -12.45 19.95 -7.98
N GLN A 253 -12.13 20.10 -6.69
CA GLN A 253 -10.81 19.73 -6.15
C GLN A 253 -10.68 18.23 -5.94
N ILE A 254 -11.74 17.55 -5.53
CA ILE A 254 -11.75 16.09 -5.36
C ILE A 254 -12.30 15.47 -6.64
N THR A 255 -11.47 14.65 -7.30
CA THR A 255 -11.88 13.92 -8.50
C THR A 255 -12.34 12.50 -8.17
N HIS A 256 -11.74 11.88 -7.14
CA HIS A 256 -12.08 10.52 -6.72
C HIS A 256 -11.98 10.37 -5.20
N THR A 257 -12.92 9.63 -4.62
CA THR A 257 -12.89 9.22 -3.21
C THR A 257 -12.44 7.77 -3.11
N LEU A 258 -11.30 7.52 -2.45
CA LEU A 258 -10.71 6.18 -2.29
C LEU A 258 -11.24 5.47 -1.05
N THR A 259 -11.45 6.22 0.03
CA THR A 259 -12.01 5.73 1.28
C THR A 259 -12.73 6.87 1.96
N LEU A 260 -13.92 6.61 2.48
CA LEU A 260 -14.68 7.52 3.32
C LEU A 260 -15.18 6.73 4.52
N SER A 261 -14.94 7.22 5.73
CA SER A 261 -15.30 6.53 6.95
C SER A 261 -15.72 7.51 8.04
N ASN A 262 -16.83 7.19 8.72
CA ASN A 262 -17.33 7.90 9.89
C ASN A 262 -17.15 7.06 11.16
N ASN A 263 -16.17 6.14 11.19
CA ASN A 263 -16.04 5.14 12.26
C ASN A 263 -15.94 5.77 13.66
N ASN A 264 -15.44 6.99 13.79
CA ASN A 264 -15.35 7.66 15.08
C ASN A 264 -16.66 8.35 15.44
N SER A 265 -17.31 9.01 14.49
CA SER A 265 -18.63 9.59 14.67
C SER A 265 -19.70 8.54 14.98
N GLU A 266 -19.67 7.39 14.31
CA GLU A 266 -20.53 6.23 14.59
C GLU A 266 -20.35 5.71 16.03
N ARG A 267 -19.15 5.89 16.61
CA ARG A 267 -18.86 5.59 18.02
C ARG A 267 -19.15 6.74 18.97
N GLY A 268 -19.84 7.79 18.51
CA GLY A 268 -20.14 8.99 19.30
C GLY A 268 -18.90 9.82 19.64
N GLN A 269 -17.90 9.83 18.75
CA GLN A 269 -16.62 10.51 18.92
C GLN A 269 -15.87 10.09 20.19
N ARG A 270 -16.04 8.83 20.60
CA ARG A 270 -15.32 8.23 21.72
C ARG A 270 -14.07 7.51 21.21
N PRO A 271 -12.97 7.54 21.99
CA PRO A 271 -11.81 6.70 21.74
C PRO A 271 -12.21 5.24 21.54
N LEU A 272 -11.44 4.54 20.71
CA LEU A 272 -11.68 3.14 20.43
C LEU A 272 -11.64 2.31 21.73
N SER A 273 -12.74 1.62 22.02
CA SER A 273 -12.84 0.68 23.13
C SER A 273 -11.70 -0.34 23.06
N TRP A 274 -11.12 -0.67 24.22
CA TRP A 274 -10.10 -1.69 24.32
C TRP A 274 -10.62 -2.81 25.22
N ASP A 275 -10.87 -3.98 24.64
CA ASP A 275 -11.44 -5.17 25.27
C ASP A 275 -10.37 -6.25 25.57
N GLY A 276 -9.09 -5.85 25.62
CA GLY A 276 -7.97 -6.76 25.83
C GLY A 276 -7.11 -6.96 24.58
N ASN A 277 -6.35 -8.06 24.54
CA ASN A 277 -5.56 -8.46 23.36
C ASN A 277 -6.30 -9.50 22.50
N GLN A 278 -7.58 -9.75 22.74
CA GLN A 278 -8.33 -10.86 22.12
C GLN A 278 -8.97 -10.49 20.77
N GLY A 279 -9.01 -9.21 20.39
CA GLY A 279 -9.59 -8.75 19.12
C GLY A 279 -8.61 -8.70 17.94
N ARG A 280 -9.11 -9.00 16.73
CA ARG A 280 -8.45 -8.61 15.47
C ARG A 280 -8.31 -7.08 15.45
N GLY A 281 -7.12 -6.58 15.13
CA GLY A 281 -6.87 -5.13 15.12
C GLY A 281 -7.70 -4.43 14.04
N VAL A 282 -8.38 -3.35 14.40
CA VAL A 282 -9.31 -2.55 13.55
C VAL A 282 -8.61 -1.66 12.50
N GLY A 283 -7.49 -2.10 11.94
CA GLY A 283 -6.69 -1.33 10.98
C GLY A 283 -5.74 -0.32 11.63
N PHE A 284 -5.21 0.60 10.81
CA PHE A 284 -4.21 1.60 11.21
C PHE A 284 -4.76 2.67 12.16
N ASP A 285 -6.01 3.08 11.95
CA ASP A 285 -6.68 4.18 12.62
C ASP A 285 -8.20 4.06 12.47
N THR A 286 -8.97 4.61 13.40
CA THR A 286 -10.45 4.58 13.41
C THR A 286 -11.09 5.97 13.51
N LEU A 287 -10.33 7.04 13.29
CA LEU A 287 -10.86 8.39 13.15
C LEU A 287 -11.75 8.49 11.89
N ASP A 288 -12.58 9.53 11.85
CA ASP A 288 -13.31 9.87 10.63
C ASP A 288 -12.31 10.33 9.58
N LYS A 289 -12.41 9.82 8.36
CA LYS A 289 -11.41 10.09 7.33
C LYS A 289 -11.95 10.03 5.91
N ALA A 290 -11.34 10.83 5.05
CA ALA A 290 -11.46 10.73 3.61
C ALA A 290 -10.07 10.63 2.98
N LEU A 291 -9.80 9.53 2.29
CA LEU A 291 -8.60 9.38 1.46
C LEU A 291 -9.04 9.64 0.02
N VAL A 292 -8.49 10.66 -0.62
CA VAL A 292 -9.00 11.19 -1.87
C VAL A 292 -7.90 11.45 -2.90
N VAL A 293 -8.30 11.53 -4.15
CA VAL A 293 -7.47 12.04 -5.24
C VAL A 293 -7.88 13.48 -5.51
N TRP A 294 -6.90 14.37 -5.35
CA TRP A 294 -7.00 15.80 -5.55
C TRP A 294 -6.46 16.20 -6.91
N GLN A 295 -7.11 17.15 -7.58
CA GLN A 295 -6.55 17.85 -8.72
C GLN A 295 -6.97 19.32 -8.62
N GLU A 296 -6.02 20.24 -8.81
CA GLU A 296 -6.39 21.66 -8.83
C GLU A 296 -7.27 21.94 -10.06
N PRO A 297 -8.45 22.56 -9.92
CA PRO A 297 -9.30 22.88 -11.06
C PRO A 297 -8.56 23.79 -12.04
N GLU A 298 -8.68 23.52 -13.35
CA GLU A 298 -8.23 24.47 -14.37
C GLU A 298 -8.93 25.81 -14.11
N MET A 299 -8.16 26.88 -13.88
CA MET A 299 -8.73 28.21 -13.93
C MET A 299 -9.28 28.38 -15.34
N SER A 300 -10.61 28.51 -15.46
CA SER A 300 -11.24 28.83 -16.73
C SER A 300 -10.58 30.10 -17.24
N ASP A 301 -9.84 29.91 -18.33
CA ASP A 301 -8.97 30.88 -18.95
C ASP A 301 -9.77 32.18 -19.18
N ARG A 302 -9.53 33.19 -18.33
CA ARG A 302 -9.91 34.57 -18.62
C ARG A 302 -8.93 35.11 -19.68
N GLY A 303 -9.03 34.55 -20.89
CA GLY A 303 -8.65 35.22 -22.13
C GLY A 303 -7.24 35.00 -22.67
N ARG A 304 -6.69 33.77 -22.70
CA ARG A 304 -5.54 33.46 -23.57
C ARG A 304 -5.71 32.17 -24.35
N SER A 305 -6.37 32.33 -25.50
CA SER A 305 -6.17 31.49 -26.68
C SER A 305 -4.68 31.27 -26.95
N SER A 306 -4.18 30.07 -26.68
CA SER A 306 -3.00 29.53 -27.34
C SER A 306 -3.22 28.05 -27.63
N SER A 307 -3.38 27.77 -28.91
CA SER A 307 -3.44 26.45 -29.53
C SER A 307 -2.09 25.75 -29.44
N VAL A 308 -1.87 24.97 -28.36
CA VAL A 308 -0.85 23.92 -28.28
C VAL A 308 -1.39 22.82 -27.35
N ASP A 309 -1.39 21.58 -27.83
CA ASP A 309 -1.90 20.33 -27.23
C ASP A 309 -2.25 20.37 -25.72
N SER A 310 -3.55 20.56 -25.44
CA SER A 310 -4.17 20.84 -24.14
C SER A 310 -4.11 19.73 -23.08
N ALA A 311 -3.50 18.57 -23.37
CA ALA A 311 -3.40 17.48 -22.40
C ALA A 311 -2.19 17.61 -21.45
N SER A 312 -1.19 18.41 -21.83
CA SER A 312 0.10 18.54 -21.12
C SER A 312 0.16 19.66 -20.07
N GLN A 313 -0.95 20.38 -19.84
CA GLN A 313 -1.00 21.55 -18.94
C GLN A 313 -1.85 21.35 -17.68
N ARG A 314 -2.45 20.16 -17.49
CA ARG A 314 -3.24 19.89 -16.30
C ARG A 314 -2.36 19.66 -15.09
N PRO A 315 -2.69 20.23 -13.92
CA PRO A 315 -1.98 19.93 -12.69
C PRO A 315 -2.11 18.43 -12.39
N PRO A 316 -1.05 17.78 -11.89
CA PRO A 316 -1.07 16.36 -11.62
C PRO A 316 -2.04 16.00 -10.48
N HIS A 317 -2.58 14.79 -10.54
CA HIS A 317 -3.38 14.21 -9.47
C HIS A 317 -2.50 13.95 -8.23
N ARG A 318 -2.97 14.39 -7.07
CA ARG A 318 -2.29 14.25 -5.78
C ARG A 318 -3.12 13.41 -4.83
N ARG A 319 -2.45 12.63 -3.97
CA ARG A 319 -3.13 11.92 -2.90
C ARG A 319 -3.26 12.81 -1.66
N VAL A 320 -4.46 12.89 -1.10
CA VAL A 320 -4.75 13.72 0.07
C VAL A 320 -5.53 12.91 1.09
N ASP A 321 -5.06 12.92 2.34
CA ASP A 321 -5.67 12.26 3.48
C ASP A 321 -6.23 13.32 4.42
N ILE A 322 -7.56 13.40 4.49
CA ILE A 322 -8.29 14.33 5.34
C ILE A 322 -8.82 13.58 6.55
N ILE A 323 -8.29 13.89 7.72
CA ILE A 323 -8.62 13.22 8.98
C ILE A 323 -9.38 14.19 9.89
N ILE A 324 -10.51 13.75 10.45
CA ILE A 324 -11.30 14.52 11.42
C ILE A 324 -11.15 13.89 12.80
N SER A 325 -10.72 14.69 13.77
CA SER A 325 -10.62 14.28 15.18
C SER A 325 -11.44 15.22 16.07
N PRO A 326 -12.18 14.72 17.09
CA PRO A 326 -12.76 15.58 18.11
C PRO A 326 -11.67 16.31 18.90
N TRP A 327 -12.00 17.48 19.45
CA TRP A 327 -11.01 18.31 20.15
C TRP A 327 -10.35 17.60 21.34
N LYS A 328 -11.12 16.78 22.07
CA LYS A 328 -10.65 16.04 23.26
C LYS A 328 -9.57 14.98 22.99
N THR A 329 -9.34 14.60 21.74
CA THR A 329 -8.30 13.61 21.35
C THR A 329 -7.45 14.11 20.19
N VAL A 330 -7.44 15.42 19.93
CA VAL A 330 -6.75 16.00 18.77
C VAL A 330 -5.23 15.91 18.89
N GLY A 331 -4.69 16.01 20.11
CA GLY A 331 -3.28 15.80 20.41
C GLY A 331 -2.84 14.37 20.10
N CYS A 332 -3.65 13.37 20.45
CA CYS A 332 -3.39 11.97 20.09
C CYS A 332 -3.43 11.76 18.57
N ALA A 333 -4.37 12.39 17.88
CA ALA A 333 -4.47 12.32 16.42
C ALA A 333 -3.25 12.95 15.74
N VAL A 334 -2.87 14.17 16.16
CA VAL A 334 -1.68 14.88 15.65
C VAL A 334 -0.43 14.06 15.91
N LEU A 335 -0.25 13.53 17.11
CA LEU A 335 0.88 12.68 17.44
C LEU A 335 0.90 11.43 16.56
N GLY A 336 -0.23 10.72 16.44
CA GLY A 336 -0.36 9.47 15.69
C GLY A 336 -0.06 9.60 14.20
N TRP A 337 -0.58 10.65 13.56
CA TRP A 337 -0.42 10.90 12.12
C TRP A 337 0.83 11.70 11.77
N SER A 338 1.53 12.29 12.74
CA SER A 338 2.82 12.94 12.49
C SER A 338 3.96 11.96 12.25
N GLY A 339 3.83 10.68 12.61
CA GLY A 339 4.87 9.66 12.42
C GLY A 339 6.17 9.94 13.21
N ASP A 340 7.32 9.40 12.80
CA ASP A 340 7.48 8.36 11.76
C ASP A 340 7.03 6.96 12.25
N THR A 341 7.14 5.93 11.40
CA THR A 341 6.70 4.57 11.74
C THR A 341 7.45 3.98 12.94
N THR A 342 8.76 4.23 13.05
CA THR A 342 9.61 3.73 14.13
C THR A 342 9.28 4.45 15.43
N PHE A 343 9.19 5.78 15.40
CA PHE A 343 8.77 6.61 16.51
C PHE A 343 7.39 6.19 17.04
N GLN A 344 6.41 5.99 16.16
CA GLN A 344 5.06 5.53 16.57
C GLN A 344 5.08 4.13 17.16
N ARG A 345 5.88 3.21 16.61
CA ARG A 345 6.05 1.86 17.14
C ARG A 345 6.60 1.90 18.56
N ASP A 346 7.64 2.70 18.77
CA ASP A 346 8.35 2.76 20.04
C ASP A 346 7.54 3.52 21.09
N LEU A 347 6.81 4.58 20.71
CA LEU A 347 5.83 5.24 21.57
C LEU A 347 4.73 4.28 22.03
N ARG A 348 4.13 3.51 21.10
CA ARG A 348 3.11 2.50 21.45
C ARG A 348 3.68 1.41 22.36
N ARG A 349 4.94 1.01 22.13
CA ARG A 349 5.66 0.05 22.98
C ARG A 349 5.90 0.61 24.37
N TYR A 350 6.34 1.86 24.47
CA TYR A 350 6.52 2.58 25.73
C TYR A 350 5.22 2.65 26.52
N CYS A 351 4.13 3.14 25.91
CA CYS A 351 2.82 3.19 26.57
C CYS A 351 2.41 1.82 27.11
N LYS A 352 2.59 0.76 26.30
CA LYS A 352 2.25 -0.62 26.69
C LYS A 352 3.12 -1.15 27.84
N LYS A 353 4.44 -0.89 27.82
CA LYS A 353 5.41 -1.56 28.69
C LYS A 353 5.78 -0.77 29.95
N GLN A 354 5.70 0.56 29.89
CA GLN A 354 6.17 1.46 30.95
C GLN A 354 5.04 2.20 31.64
N ARG A 355 3.81 2.16 31.09
CA ARG A 355 2.66 2.91 31.61
C ARG A 355 1.39 2.07 31.75
N ASP A 356 1.38 0.82 31.28
CA ASP A 356 0.16 0.00 31.16
C ASP A 356 -0.98 0.72 30.42
N LEU A 357 -0.62 1.49 29.39
CA LEU A 357 -1.54 2.25 28.55
C LEU A 357 -1.57 1.70 27.12
N LYS A 358 -2.73 1.83 26.48
CA LYS A 358 -2.94 1.60 25.07
C LYS A 358 -3.11 2.94 24.37
N PHE A 359 -2.18 3.27 23.47
CA PHE A 359 -2.21 4.47 22.64
C PHE A 359 -2.57 4.13 21.19
N ASP A 360 -3.39 4.98 20.57
CA ASP A 360 -3.56 5.15 19.13
C ASP A 360 -4.12 6.55 18.83
N SER A 361 -4.32 6.87 17.55
CA SER A 361 -4.78 8.19 17.09
C SER A 361 -6.16 8.60 17.63
N SER A 362 -6.97 7.67 18.12
CA SER A 362 -8.28 7.97 18.71
C SER A 362 -8.22 8.33 20.19
N GLY A 363 -7.12 8.04 20.88
CA GLY A 363 -6.92 8.36 22.30
C GLY A 363 -6.13 7.31 23.09
N ILE A 364 -6.04 7.54 24.41
CA ILE A 364 -5.28 6.72 25.36
C ILE A 364 -6.21 5.98 26.30
N ARG A 365 -5.98 4.67 26.50
CA ARG A 365 -6.81 3.84 27.37
C ARG A 365 -5.96 3.09 28.39
N SER A 366 -6.52 2.89 29.57
CA SER A 366 -5.96 2.03 30.59
C SER A 366 -6.00 0.59 30.10
N ARG A 367 -4.91 -0.15 30.27
CA ARG A 367 -4.90 -1.59 30.00
C ARG A 367 -5.42 -2.43 31.16
N LEU A 368 -5.78 -1.80 32.28
CA LEU A 368 -6.33 -2.47 33.45
C LEU A 368 -7.84 -2.73 33.28
N ASP A 369 -8.57 -1.73 32.80
CA ASP A 369 -10.03 -1.72 32.74
C ASP A 369 -10.59 -1.20 31.40
N GLY A 370 -9.72 -0.79 30.46
CA GLY A 370 -10.14 -0.25 29.16
C GLY A 370 -10.71 1.18 29.21
N SER A 371 -10.69 1.83 30.39
CA SER A 371 -11.17 3.20 30.55
C SER A 371 -10.36 4.18 29.71
N TRP A 372 -11.02 5.21 29.17
CA TRP A 372 -10.34 6.30 28.49
C TRP A 372 -9.66 7.22 29.50
N LEU A 373 -8.40 7.58 29.24
CA LEU A 373 -7.67 8.60 29.96
C LEU A 373 -7.59 9.87 29.11
N ASP A 374 -8.15 10.94 29.63
CA ASP A 374 -7.96 12.28 29.10
C ASP A 374 -6.62 12.85 29.57
N LEU A 375 -5.57 12.62 28.79
CA LEU A 375 -4.24 13.19 29.02
C LEU A 375 -4.05 14.55 28.34
N GLU A 376 -5.03 15.01 27.56
CA GLU A 376 -4.99 16.32 26.89
C GLU A 376 -5.57 17.44 27.79
N GLY A 377 -6.11 17.03 28.94
CA GLY A 377 -6.51 17.86 30.07
C GLY A 377 -8.02 18.04 30.16
N ASN A 378 -8.52 18.22 31.39
CA ASN A 378 -9.94 18.49 31.73
C ASN A 378 -10.54 19.77 31.09
N GLY A 379 -9.92 20.35 30.07
CA GLY A 379 -10.37 21.53 29.33
C GLY A 379 -9.70 21.65 27.96
N LYS A 380 -10.38 22.33 27.04
CA LYS A 380 -9.95 22.49 25.65
C LYS A 380 -8.58 23.19 25.59
N ALA A 381 -7.57 22.50 25.07
CA ALA A 381 -6.29 23.14 24.75
C ALA A 381 -6.53 24.36 23.83
N PRO A 382 -5.74 25.44 23.94
CA PRO A 382 -5.92 26.63 23.10
C PRO A 382 -5.69 26.36 21.60
N ASP A 383 -4.81 25.40 21.31
CA ASP A 383 -4.42 25.00 19.96
C ASP A 383 -3.98 23.53 19.93
N MET A 384 -3.88 22.96 18.74
CA MET A 384 -3.53 21.55 18.53
C MET A 384 -2.08 21.21 18.91
N LEU A 385 -1.14 22.15 18.90
CA LEU A 385 0.24 21.93 19.34
C LEU A 385 0.30 21.80 20.86
N THR A 386 -0.45 22.64 21.58
CA THR A 386 -0.62 22.55 23.02
C THR A 386 -1.28 21.23 23.41
N ALA A 387 -2.30 20.79 22.67
CA ALA A 387 -2.91 19.47 22.87
C ALA A 387 -1.89 18.33 22.73
N GLU A 388 -1.08 18.34 21.67
CA GLU A 388 -0.02 17.35 21.48
C GLU A 388 1.01 17.36 22.62
N ARG A 389 1.46 18.55 23.06
CA ARG A 389 2.40 18.68 24.19
C ARG A 389 1.86 18.07 25.48
N ARG A 390 0.57 18.28 25.77
CA ARG A 390 -0.09 17.69 26.93
C ARG A 390 -0.13 16.16 26.87
N VAL A 391 -0.26 15.56 25.69
CA VAL A 391 -0.15 14.09 25.54
C VAL A 391 1.22 13.60 26.00
N PHE A 392 2.32 14.27 25.61
CA PHE A 392 3.66 13.88 26.07
C PHE A 392 3.81 14.04 27.58
N GLU A 393 3.37 15.19 28.12
CA GLU A 393 3.40 15.48 29.55
C GLU A 393 2.61 14.42 30.36
N GLY A 394 1.39 14.10 29.94
CA GLY A 394 0.56 13.07 30.56
C GLY A 394 1.14 11.66 30.46
N LEU A 395 1.97 11.37 29.44
CA LEU A 395 2.73 10.13 29.33
C LEU A 395 4.03 10.15 30.15
N GLY A 396 4.37 11.27 30.77
CA GLY A 396 5.62 11.49 31.49
C GLY A 396 6.83 11.43 30.56
N LEU A 397 6.71 12.03 29.37
CA LEU A 397 7.76 12.14 28.36
C LEU A 397 8.04 13.61 28.08
N ASP A 398 9.30 13.94 27.78
CA ASP A 398 9.64 15.24 27.21
C ASP A 398 9.05 15.35 25.80
N TRP A 399 8.52 16.52 25.46
CA TRP A 399 7.96 16.75 24.14
C TRP A 399 9.07 16.76 23.07
N VAL A 400 8.96 15.83 22.12
CA VAL A 400 9.88 15.71 20.99
C VAL A 400 9.32 16.49 19.80
N ARG A 401 10.13 17.42 19.26
CA ARG A 401 9.75 18.19 18.06
C ARG A 401 9.45 17.25 16.89
N PRO A 402 8.48 17.57 16.01
CA PRO A 402 8.15 16.71 14.88
C PRO A 402 9.33 16.32 13.99
N GLU A 403 10.28 17.23 13.77
CA GLU A 403 11.48 17.02 12.96
C GLU A 403 12.44 16.01 13.58
N ASP A 404 12.45 15.90 14.91
CA ASP A 404 13.30 14.98 15.67
C ASP A 404 12.66 13.58 15.82
N ARG A 405 11.51 13.32 15.18
CA ARG A 405 10.79 12.03 15.20
C ARG A 405 11.14 11.09 14.04
N CYS A 406 12.16 11.44 13.26
CA CYS A 406 12.70 10.60 12.19
C CYS A 406 13.73 9.62 12.77
N THR A 407 13.26 8.57 13.44
CA THR A 407 14.11 7.62 14.20
C THR A 407 14.30 6.27 13.49
N GLY A 408 13.83 6.16 12.24
CA GLY A 408 13.89 4.95 11.41
C GLY A 408 15.01 4.93 10.37
#